data_AF-A0A800C6E9-F1
#
_entry.id   AF-A0A800C6E9-F1
#
_cell.length_a   1.000
_cell.length_b   1.000
_cell.length_c   1.000
_cell.angle_alpha   90.00
_cell.angle_beta   90.00
_cell.angle_gamma   90.00
#
_symmetry.space_group_name_H-M   'P 1'
#
loop_
_entity.id
_entity.type
_entity.pdbx_description
1 polymer ?
#
loop_
_entity_poly.entity_id
_entity_poly.type
_entity_poly.pdbx_seq_one_letter_code
_entity_poly.pdbx_strand_id
1 'polypeptide(L)' 'MRIAVTSTGNELISDMDPRFGRAKYFIIVDPKTLEYEVAENKQNLNLPQGAG' A
#
# COMPACT_ATOMS: atom_id res chain seq x y z
N MET A 1 2.14 -14.97 -7.58
CA MET A 1 1.73 -13.63 -8.05
C MET A 1 1.14 -12.93 -6.85
N ARG A 2 1.63 -11.74 -6.48
CA ARG A 2 1.08 -10.94 -5.40
C ARG A 2 0.53 -9.64 -5.96
N ILE A 3 -0.52 -9.11 -5.35
CA ILE A 3 -1.17 -7.85 -5.74
C ILE A 3 -0.93 -6.85 -4.61
N ALA A 4 -0.39 -5.68 -4.94
CA ALA A 4 -0.25 -4.57 -4.00
C ALA A 4 -1.36 -3.55 -4.24
N VAL A 5 -2.10 -3.21 -3.19
CA VAL A 5 -3.19 -2.23 -3.20
C VAL A 5 -2.82 -1.08 -2.25
N THR A 6 -3.00 0.16 -2.69
CA THR A 6 -2.71 1.35 -1.88
C THR A 6 -3.78 1.55 -0.82
N SER A 7 -3.39 1.97 0.39
CA SER A 7 -4.33 2.16 1.50
C SER A 7 -3.95 3.37 2.36
N THR A 8 -4.98 4.04 2.88
CA THR A 8 -4.86 5.14 3.84
C THR A 8 -4.64 4.63 5.27
N GLY A 9 -4.95 3.36 5.55
CA GLY A 9 -4.80 2.69 6.85
C GLY A 9 -4.23 1.27 6.75
N ASN A 10 -4.01 0.63 7.89
CA ASN A 10 -3.43 -0.72 8.00
C ASN A 10 -4.47 -1.84 8.08
N GLU A 11 -5.74 -1.54 7.83
CA GLU A 11 -6.83 -2.52 7.85
C GLU A 11 -7.40 -2.73 6.44
N LEU A 12 -7.93 -3.92 6.16
CA LEU A 12 -8.59 -4.24 4.87
C LEU A 12 -9.79 -3.35 4.56
N ILE A 13 -10.42 -2.76 5.60
CA ILE A 13 -11.57 -1.87 5.47
C ILE A 13 -11.17 -0.40 5.26
N SER A 14 -9.88 -0.09 5.30
CA SER A 14 -9.39 1.27 5.10
C SER A 14 -9.60 1.71 3.65
N ASP A 15 -9.84 3.01 3.46
CA ASP A 15 -10.01 3.57 2.12
C ASP A 15 -8.73 3.43 1.28
N MET A 16 -8.90 3.24 -0.04
CA MET A 16 -7.77 3.27 -0.98
C MET A 16 -7.11 4.64 -0.99
N ASP A 17 -5.77 4.67 -0.98
CA ASP A 17 -5.04 5.91 -1.21
C ASP A 17 -4.88 6.15 -2.71
N PRO A 18 -5.39 7.27 -3.28
CA PRO A 18 -5.28 7.55 -4.70
C PRO A 18 -3.84 7.81 -5.16
N ARG A 19 -2.91 8.07 -4.24
CA ARG A 19 -1.51 8.42 -4.55
C ARG A 19 -0.65 7.17 -4.47
N PHE A 20 -0.44 6.45 -5.57
CA PHE A 20 0.29 5.17 -5.52
C PHE A 20 1.68 5.27 -4.86
N GLY A 21 2.59 6.11 -5.36
CA GLY A 21 3.95 6.21 -4.82
C GLY A 21 4.04 6.80 -3.39
N ARG A 22 2.99 7.49 -2.93
CA ARG A 22 2.92 8.18 -1.63
C ARG A 22 1.84 7.60 -0.71
N ALA A 23 1.29 6.44 -1.07
CA ALA A 23 0.31 5.76 -0.24
C ALA A 23 0.96 5.50 1.11
N LYS A 24 0.23 5.74 2.21
CA LYS A 24 0.76 5.54 3.55
C LYS A 24 1.04 4.06 3.83
N TYR A 25 0.19 3.19 3.28
CA TYR A 25 0.29 1.75 3.38
C TYR A 25 0.10 1.09 2.01
N PHE A 26 0.68 -0.09 1.85
CA PHE A 26 0.33 -1.04 0.81
C PHE A 26 -0.18 -2.33 1.46
N ILE A 27 -1.35 -2.80 1.02
CA ILE A 27 -1.88 -4.11 1.37
C ILE A 27 -1.43 -5.07 0.27
N ILE A 28 -0.60 -6.05 0.62
CA ILE A 28 -0.10 -7.05 -0.32
C ILE A 28 -0.92 -8.32 -0.12
N VAL A 29 -1.61 -8.76 -1.17
CA VAL A 29 -2.56 -9.88 -1.11
C VAL A 29 -2.13 -11.00 -2.06
N ASP A 30 -2.26 -12.25 -1.63
CA ASP A 30 -2.26 -13.42 -2.53
C ASP A 30 -3.70 -13.69 -3.01
N PRO A 31 -4.01 -13.57 -4.31
CA PRO A 31 -5.37 -13.77 -4.82
C PRO A 31 -5.85 -15.22 -4.77
N LYS A 32 -4.98 -16.19 -4.48
CA LYS A 32 -5.34 -17.61 -4.36
C LYS A 32 -5.76 -17.99 -2.95
N THR A 33 -5.07 -17.45 -1.93
CA THR A 33 -5.32 -17.78 -0.53
C THR A 33 -6.09 -16.69 0.22
N LEU A 34 -6.13 -15.47 -0.34
CA LEU A 34 -6.64 -14.24 0.29
C LEU A 34 -5.86 -13.84 1.55
N GLU A 35 -4.71 -14.46 1.79
CA GLU A 35 -3.77 -14.00 2.81
C GLU A 35 -3.23 -12.63 2.42
N TYR A 36 -3.06 -11.76 3.42
CA TYR A 36 -2.55 -10.43 3.21
C TYR A 36 -1.52 -10.02 4.28
N GLU A 37 -0.63 -9.13 3.87
CA GLU A 37 0.31 -8.43 4.74
C GLU A 37 0.23 -6.92 4.50
N VAL A 38 0.64 -6.13 5.49
CA VAL A 38 0.61 -4.67 5.43
C VAL A 38 2.03 -4.14 5.42
N ALA A 39 2.37 -3.36 4.41
CA ALA A 39 3.65 -2.66 4.29
C ALA A 39 3.48 -1.16 4.50
N GLU A 40 4.20 -0.59 5.46
CA GLU A 40 4.25 0.86 5.71
C GLU A 40 5.23 1.57 4.77
N ASN A 41 4.76 2.60 4.07
CA ASN A 41 5.58 3.34 3.11
C ASN A 41 6.27 4.57 3.74
N LYS A 42 6.92 4.38 4.90
CA LYS A 42 7.53 5.48 5.68
C LYS A 42 8.54 6.31 4.87
N GLN A 43 9.31 5.66 4.01
CA GLN A 43 10.38 6.31 3.27
C GLN A 43 9.84 7.24 2.17
N ASN A 44 8.78 6.85 1.44
CA ASN A 44 8.28 7.63 0.30
C ASN A 44 7.14 8.59 0.65
N LEU A 45 6.60 8.52 1.89
CA LEU A 45 5.47 9.35 2.32
C LEU A 45 5.74 10.86 2.14
N ASN A 46 6.97 11.30 2.40
CA ASN A 46 7.36 12.72 2.44
C ASN A 46 8.43 13.09 1.41
N LEU A 47 8.73 12.24 0.43
CA LEU A 47 9.80 12.57 -0.53
C LEU A 47 9.39 13.75 -1.44
N PRO A 48 10.26 14.77 -1.58
CA PRO A 48 10.02 15.91 -2.47
C PRO A 48 9.82 15.49 -3.93
N GLN A 49 10.59 14.50 -4.40
CA GLN A 49 10.42 13.86 -5.71
C GLN A 49 9.95 12.41 -5.52
N GLY A 50 9.14 11.91 -6.46
CA GLY A 50 8.70 10.51 -6.46
C GLY A 50 9.85 9.54 -6.73
N ALA A 51 9.58 8.24 -6.61
CA ALA A 51 10.49 7.20 -7.08
C ALA A 51 10.55 7.25 -8.62
N GLY A 52 11.56 7.97 -9.12
CA GLY A 52 12.01 7.97 -10.51
C GLY A 52 13.44 7.46 -10.55
#